data_AF-A0A4Q7ZAL4-F1
#
_entry.id   AF-A0A4Q7ZAL4-F1
#
_cell.length_a   1.000
_cell.length_b   1.000
_cell.length_c   1.000
_cell.angle_alpha   90.00
_cell.angle_beta   90.00
_cell.angle_gamma   90.00
#
_symmetry.space_group_name_H-M   'P 1'
#
loop_
_entity.id
_entity.type
_entity.pdbx_description
1 polymer ?
#
loop_
_entity_poly.entity_id
_entity_poly.type
_entity_poly.pdbx_seq_one_letter_code
_entity_poly.pdbx_strand_id
1 'polypeptide(L)'
;MDPDNPNTNPNPAPESSTELTPGQKTALNWAILAFGFAVFFHIFNTSYMVRHAGFFAKAFSVIVATGMGTIGALIGDGIRKFAMPDAMLTSGMGETIKAKLFWKIGPQLIGLFLGIAIGAALVLG
;
A
#
# COMPACT_ATOMS: atom_id res chain seq x y z
N MET A 1 -31.49 -10.45 46.81
CA MET A 1 -30.57 -9.83 45.83
C MET A 1 -29.26 -9.68 46.56
N ASP A 2 -28.26 -10.44 46.13
CA ASP A 2 -26.94 -10.47 46.77
C ASP A 2 -26.13 -9.24 46.31
N PRO A 3 -25.75 -8.31 47.21
CA PRO A 3 -24.99 -7.12 46.87
C PRO A 3 -23.53 -7.42 46.47
N ASP A 4 -23.05 -8.66 46.63
CA ASP A 4 -21.64 -9.05 46.43
C ASP A 4 -21.41 -9.97 45.22
N ASN A 5 -22.33 -9.99 44.23
CA ASN A 5 -22.12 -10.76 42.99
C ASN A 5 -21.05 -10.08 42.10
N PRO A 6 -19.83 -10.65 41.96
CA PRO A 6 -18.77 -10.06 41.14
C PRO A 6 -19.10 -10.05 39.64
N ASN A 7 -20.17 -10.72 39.21
CA ASN A 7 -20.64 -10.77 37.83
C ASN A 7 -21.65 -9.66 37.48
N THR A 8 -21.92 -8.70 38.37
CA THR A 8 -22.71 -7.50 38.05
C THR A 8 -21.81 -6.33 37.68
N ASN A 9 -20.78 -6.54 36.85
CA ASN A 9 -20.12 -5.43 36.17
C ASN A 9 -21.06 -4.94 35.05
N PRO A 10 -21.75 -3.79 35.20
CA PRO A 10 -22.69 -3.32 34.20
C PRO A 10 -21.86 -2.65 33.11
N ASN A 11 -21.50 -3.42 32.08
CA ASN A 11 -20.88 -2.93 30.86
C ASN A 11 -19.47 -2.32 31.10
N PRO A 12 -18.37 -3.04 30.83
CA PRO A 12 -17.07 -2.35 30.72
C PRO A 12 -17.24 -1.23 29.69
N ALA A 13 -16.78 -0.02 30.03
CA ALA A 13 -16.81 1.14 29.13
C ALA A 13 -16.38 0.71 27.72
N PRO A 14 -16.97 1.26 26.63
CA PRO A 14 -16.59 0.87 25.29
C PRO A 14 -15.10 1.15 25.11
N GLU A 15 -14.31 0.10 25.24
CA GLU A 15 -12.89 0.12 24.92
C GLU A 15 -12.84 0.41 23.43
N SER A 16 -12.44 1.64 23.12
CA SER A 16 -12.22 2.14 21.77
C SER A 16 -11.06 1.38 21.15
N SER A 17 -11.27 0.10 20.84
CA SER A 17 -10.42 -0.64 19.94
C SER A 17 -10.45 0.12 18.63
N THR A 18 -9.34 0.78 18.31
CA THR A 18 -9.21 1.57 17.08
C THR A 18 -9.17 0.59 15.91
N GLU A 19 -10.34 0.08 15.51
CA GLU A 19 -10.45 -0.78 14.35
C GLU A 19 -10.28 0.08 13.09
N LEU A 20 -9.16 -0.12 12.40
CA LEU A 20 -8.94 0.49 11.10
C LEU A 20 -10.00 0.00 10.11
N THR A 21 -10.64 0.94 9.41
CA THR A 21 -11.55 0.62 8.30
C THR A 21 -10.82 -0.18 7.22
N PRO A 22 -11.53 -0.98 6.39
CA PRO A 22 -10.90 -1.75 5.31
C PRO A 22 -10.07 -0.89 4.35
N GLY A 23 -10.50 0.35 4.08
CA GLY A 23 -9.76 1.32 3.29
C GLY A 23 -8.45 1.74 3.96
N GLN A 24 -8.48 2.05 5.26
CA GLN A 24 -7.28 2.40 6.03
C GLN A 24 -6.29 1.23 6.12
N LYS A 25 -6.79 0.01 6.33
CA LYS A 25 -5.95 -1.22 6.31
C LYS A 25 -5.27 -1.40 4.96
N THR A 26 -6.01 -1.19 3.87
CA THR A 26 -5.46 -1.28 2.50
C THR A 26 -4.39 -0.23 2.26
N ALA A 27 -4.65 1.03 2.63
CA ALA A 27 -3.69 2.12 2.51
C ALA A 27 -2.43 1.87 3.36
N LEU A 28 -2.58 1.39 4.60
CA LEU A 28 -1.46 1.06 5.47
C LEU A 28 -0.58 -0.06 4.87
N ASN A 29 -1.20 -1.12 4.35
CA ASN A 29 -0.46 -2.21 3.70
C ASN A 29 0.33 -1.70 2.49
N TRP A 30 -0.28 -0.85 1.65
CA TRP A 30 0.42 -0.23 0.52
C TRP A 30 1.52 0.73 0.98
N ALA A 31 1.34 1.46 2.08
CA ALA A 31 2.37 2.34 2.63
C ALA A 31 3.60 1.58 3.11
N ILE A 32 3.39 0.46 3.82
CA ILE A 32 4.50 -0.41 4.25
C ILE A 32 5.24 -0.97 3.04
N LEU A 33 4.49 -1.44 2.02
CA LEU A 33 5.08 -1.99 0.81
C LEU A 33 5.84 -0.90 0.01
N ALA A 34 5.27 0.29 -0.10
CA ALA A 34 5.88 1.45 -0.76
C ALA A 34 7.15 1.89 -0.06
N PHE A 35 7.19 1.89 1.27
CA PHE A 35 8.39 2.21 2.02
C PHE A 35 9.52 1.23 1.71
N GLY A 36 9.25 -0.09 1.81
CA GLY A 36 10.24 -1.12 1.47
C GLY A 36 10.73 -0.99 0.02
N PHE A 37 9.82 -0.75 -0.91
CA PHE A 37 10.15 -0.61 -2.33
C PHE A 37 10.89 0.70 -2.64
N ALA A 38 10.60 1.81 -1.95
CA ALA A 38 11.31 3.08 -2.10
C ALA A 38 12.75 3.00 -1.58
N VAL A 39 12.96 2.31 -0.46
CA VAL A 39 14.32 2.03 0.05
C VAL A 39 15.08 1.14 -0.93
N PHE A 40 14.46 0.05 -1.39
CA PHE A 40 15.03 -0.83 -2.41
C PHE A 40 15.41 -0.06 -3.68
N PHE A 41 14.49 0.77 -4.20
CA PHE A 41 14.70 1.58 -5.39
C PHE A 41 15.95 2.47 -5.27
N HIS A 42 16.17 3.10 -4.12
CA HIS A 42 17.35 3.93 -3.86
C HIS A 42 18.65 3.13 -3.72
N ILE A 43 18.61 1.95 -3.10
CA ILE A 43 19.79 1.08 -2.96
C ILE A 43 20.32 0.66 -4.33
N PHE A 44 19.43 0.31 -5.24
CA PHE A 44 19.78 -0.15 -6.60
C PHE A 44 19.88 0.99 -7.61
N ASN A 45 19.64 2.24 -7.20
CA ASN A 45 19.77 3.39 -8.08
C ASN A 45 21.25 3.69 -8.34
N THR A 46 21.68 3.52 -9.59
CA THR A 46 23.06 3.76 -10.02
C THR A 46 23.30 5.18 -10.51
N SER A 47 22.27 6.05 -10.53
CA SER A 47 22.41 7.44 -10.98
C SER A 47 23.44 8.19 -10.13
N TYR A 48 24.28 8.96 -10.80
CA TYR A 48 25.30 9.78 -10.14
C TYR A 48 24.66 10.72 -9.11
N MET A 49 23.51 11.31 -9.43
CA MET A 49 22.81 12.27 -8.58
C MET A 49 22.31 11.63 -7.28
N VAL A 50 21.69 10.45 -7.37
CA VAL A 50 21.18 9.73 -6.19
C VAL A 50 22.32 9.20 -5.34
N ARG A 51 23.42 8.73 -5.93
CA ARG A 51 24.56 8.18 -5.18
C ARG A 51 25.26 9.22 -4.31
N HIS A 52 25.49 10.42 -4.84
CA HIS A 52 26.18 11.52 -4.14
C HIS A 52 25.26 12.37 -3.27
N ALA A 53 23.95 12.16 -3.34
CA ALA A 53 23.01 12.80 -2.42
C ALA A 53 23.36 12.44 -0.97
N GLY A 54 23.36 13.47 -0.12
CA GLY A 54 23.58 13.32 1.32
C GLY A 54 22.50 12.46 1.98
N PHE A 55 22.79 11.95 3.17
CA PHE A 55 21.88 11.07 3.92
C PHE A 55 20.48 11.66 4.09
N PHE A 56 20.37 12.93 4.50
CA PHE A 56 19.08 13.59 4.73
C PHE A 56 18.28 13.77 3.43
N ALA A 57 18.94 14.04 2.30
CA ALA A 57 18.27 14.16 1.00
C ALA A 57 17.68 12.80 0.57
N LYS A 58 18.43 11.70 0.78
CA LYS A 58 17.93 10.33 0.55
C LYS A 58 16.77 9.98 1.47
N ALA A 59 16.87 10.29 2.77
CA ALA A 59 15.81 10.04 3.73
C ALA A 59 14.51 10.78 3.36
N PHE A 60 14.63 12.06 3.00
CA PHE A 60 13.50 12.85 2.54
C PHE A 60 12.91 12.31 1.23
N SER A 61 13.76 11.91 0.28
CA SER A 61 13.33 11.28 -0.97
C SER A 61 12.55 9.99 -0.72
N VAL A 62 13.00 9.14 0.21
CA VAL A 62 12.26 7.91 0.59
C VAL A 62 10.89 8.24 1.17
N ILE A 63 10.76 9.28 2.01
CA ILE A 63 9.45 9.69 2.56
C ILE A 63 8.51 10.13 1.45
N VAL A 64 8.97 11.01 0.54
CA VAL A 64 8.18 11.51 -0.59
C VAL A 64 7.81 10.38 -1.55
N ALA A 65 8.77 9.52 -1.90
CA ALA A 65 8.57 8.35 -2.75
C ALA A 65 7.61 7.33 -2.12
N THR A 66 7.65 7.13 -0.80
CA THR A 66 6.69 6.28 -0.08
C THR A 66 5.28 6.83 -0.19
N GLY A 67 5.09 8.14 0.04
CA GLY A 67 3.79 8.81 -0.09
C GLY A 67 3.23 8.68 -1.50
N MET A 68 4.02 9.04 -2.52
CA MET A 68 3.62 8.94 -3.92
C MET A 68 3.38 7.49 -4.36
N GLY A 69 4.22 6.55 -3.93
CA GLY A 69 4.03 5.12 -4.19
C GLY A 69 2.74 4.58 -3.59
N THR A 70 2.40 4.99 -2.37
CA THR A 70 1.14 4.63 -1.71
C THR A 70 -0.06 5.14 -2.51
N ILE A 71 -0.03 6.42 -2.91
CA ILE A 71 -1.09 7.04 -3.73
C ILE A 71 -1.23 6.31 -5.06
N GLY A 72 -0.11 6.04 -5.74
CA GLY A 72 -0.11 5.30 -7.01
C GLY A 72 -0.70 3.89 -6.89
N ALA A 73 -0.33 3.16 -5.83
CA ALA A 73 -0.88 1.83 -5.56
C ALA A 73 -2.39 1.86 -5.27
N LEU A 74 -2.86 2.86 -4.52
CA LEU A 74 -4.28 3.07 -4.24
C LEU A 74 -5.07 3.43 -5.50
N ILE A 75 -4.51 4.25 -6.38
CA ILE A 75 -5.10 4.54 -7.70
C ILE A 75 -5.19 3.25 -8.52
N GLY A 76 -4.13 2.44 -8.55
CA GLY A 76 -4.15 1.13 -9.21
C GLY A 76 -5.20 0.17 -8.61
N ASP A 77 -5.42 0.21 -7.30
CA ASP A 77 -6.46 -0.59 -6.64
C ASP A 77 -7.86 -0.09 -7.03
N GLY A 78 -8.04 1.23 -7.13
CA GLY A 78 -9.25 1.84 -7.69
C GLY A 78 -9.51 1.40 -9.14
N ILE A 79 -8.49 1.43 -9.99
CA ILE A 79 -8.59 0.97 -11.39
C ILE A 79 -9.00 -0.50 -11.46
N ARG A 80 -8.40 -1.36 -10.64
CA ARG A 80 -8.80 -2.77 -10.56
C ARG A 80 -10.27 -2.89 -10.15
N LYS A 81 -10.71 -2.20 -9.10
CA LYS A 81 -12.10 -2.27 -8.63
C LYS A 81 -13.10 -1.76 -9.68
N PHE A 82 -12.68 -0.80 -10.50
CA PHE A 82 -13.51 -0.23 -11.55
C PHE A 82 -13.55 -1.08 -12.82
N ALA A 83 -12.40 -1.61 -13.26
CA ALA A 83 -12.25 -2.25 -14.56
C ALA A 83 -12.30 -3.80 -14.50
N MET A 84 -12.17 -4.41 -13.32
CA MET A 84 -12.24 -5.86 -13.19
C MET A 84 -13.68 -6.33 -13.44
N PRO A 85 -13.92 -7.15 -14.47
CA PRO A 85 -15.25 -7.67 -14.74
C PRO A 85 -15.68 -8.71 -13.70
N ASP A 86 -16.97 -8.70 -13.34
CA ASP A 86 -17.56 -9.62 -12.35
C ASP A 86 -17.49 -11.10 -12.77
N ALA A 87 -17.61 -11.36 -14.07
CA ALA A 87 -17.43 -12.68 -14.66
C ALA A 87 -16.29 -12.65 -15.68
N MET A 88 -15.16 -13.28 -15.32
CA MET A 88 -14.09 -13.54 -16.29
C MET A 88 -14.44 -14.76 -17.11
N LEU A 89 -15.07 -14.55 -18.27
CA LEU A 89 -15.33 -15.60 -19.26
C LEU A 89 -14.00 -16.00 -19.90
N THR A 90 -13.40 -17.07 -19.40
CA THR A 90 -12.14 -17.62 -19.93
C THR A 90 -12.37 -19.05 -20.39
N SER A 91 -11.73 -19.45 -21.50
CA SER A 91 -12.00 -20.73 -22.16
C SER A 91 -11.42 -21.94 -21.42
N GLY A 92 -10.48 -21.73 -20.48
CA GLY A 92 -9.92 -22.78 -19.62
C GLY A 92 -9.30 -22.26 -18.31
N MET A 93 -9.02 -23.18 -17.38
CA MET A 93 -8.55 -22.87 -16.02
C MET A 93 -7.28 -22.02 -15.98
N GLY A 94 -6.33 -22.25 -16.89
CA GLY A 94 -5.08 -21.50 -16.95
C GLY A 94 -5.27 -20.02 -17.31
N GLU A 95 -6.22 -19.71 -18.21
CA GLU A 95 -6.55 -18.33 -18.57
C GLU A 95 -7.23 -17.61 -17.41
N THR A 96 -8.12 -18.30 -16.68
CA THR A 96 -8.74 -17.76 -15.47
C THR A 96 -7.70 -17.35 -14.43
N ILE A 97 -6.70 -18.20 -14.20
CA ILE A 97 -5.64 -17.94 -13.20
C ILE A 97 -4.80 -16.74 -13.62
N LYS A 98 -4.34 -16.69 -14.86
CA LYS A 98 -3.54 -15.57 -15.39
C LYS A 98 -4.30 -14.26 -15.26
N ALA A 99 -5.58 -14.26 -15.63
CA ALA A 99 -6.38 -13.05 -15.64
C ALA A 99 -6.71 -12.57 -14.21
N LYS A 100 -7.00 -13.48 -13.28
CA LYS A 100 -7.11 -13.15 -11.85
C LYS A 100 -5.79 -12.62 -11.28
N LEU A 101 -4.66 -13.19 -11.66
CA LEU A 101 -3.34 -12.72 -11.22
C LEU A 101 -3.05 -11.32 -11.76
N PHE A 102 -3.25 -11.08 -13.05
CA PHE A 102 -3.09 -9.76 -13.67
C PHE A 102 -3.89 -8.69 -12.92
N TRP A 103 -5.18 -8.93 -12.67
CA TRP A 103 -6.00 -7.95 -11.96
C TRP A 103 -5.63 -7.82 -10.48
N LYS A 104 -5.12 -8.88 -9.85
CA LYS A 104 -4.73 -8.85 -8.43
C LYS A 104 -3.49 -8.00 -8.15
N ILE A 105 -2.55 -7.92 -9.08
CA ILE A 105 -1.25 -7.26 -8.86
C ILE A 105 -0.87 -6.22 -9.90
N GLY A 106 -1.36 -6.31 -11.14
CA GLY A 106 -0.89 -5.51 -12.27
C GLY A 106 -1.05 -4.01 -12.07
N PRO A 107 -2.29 -3.48 -12.01
CA PRO A 107 -2.52 -2.04 -11.89
C PRO A 107 -1.89 -1.43 -10.64
N GLN A 108 -1.91 -2.14 -9.51
CA GLN A 108 -1.36 -1.64 -8.25
C GLN A 108 0.17 -1.56 -8.28
N LEU A 109 0.85 -2.59 -8.82
CA LEU A 109 2.31 -2.58 -8.91
C LEU A 109 2.82 -1.53 -9.89
N ILE A 110 2.12 -1.31 -11.00
CA ILE A 110 2.47 -0.24 -11.95
C ILE A 110 2.32 1.12 -11.27
N GLY A 111 1.19 1.35 -10.60
CA GLY A 111 0.95 2.58 -9.84
C GLY A 111 1.99 2.81 -8.74
N LEU A 112 2.34 1.76 -7.99
CA LEU A 112 3.38 1.78 -6.95
C LEU A 112 4.74 2.20 -7.53
N PHE A 113 5.17 1.53 -8.59
CA PHE A 113 6.48 1.78 -9.22
C PHE A 113 6.56 3.20 -9.79
N LEU A 114 5.54 3.63 -10.55
CA LEU A 114 5.50 4.98 -11.11
C LEU A 114 5.45 6.04 -10.00
N GLY A 115 4.65 5.83 -8.96
CA GLY A 115 4.59 6.73 -7.81
C GLY A 115 5.95 6.88 -7.11
N ILE A 116 6.67 5.78 -6.89
CA ILE A 116 8.02 5.82 -6.30
C ILE A 116 9.00 6.53 -7.21
N ALA A 117 9.01 6.21 -8.51
CA ALA A 117 9.93 6.84 -9.46
C ALA A 117 9.70 8.36 -9.55
N ILE A 118 8.43 8.79 -9.63
CA ILE A 118 8.06 10.21 -9.64
C ILE A 118 8.45 10.86 -8.31
N GLY A 119 8.11 10.25 -7.17
CA GLY A 119 8.44 10.81 -5.86
C GLY A 119 9.95 10.92 -5.60
N ALA A 120 10.72 9.96 -6.08
CA ALA A 120 12.18 10.02 -6.03
C ALA A 120 12.72 11.14 -6.93
N ALA A 121 12.22 11.24 -8.16
CA ALA A 121 12.61 12.28 -9.12
C ALA A 121 12.23 13.70 -8.66
N LEU A 122 11.13 13.86 -7.92
CA LEU A 122 10.76 15.16 -7.34
C LEU A 122 11.79 15.70 -6.34
N VAL A 123 12.61 14.82 -5.75
CA VAL A 123 13.60 15.20 -4.72
C VAL A 123 15.03 15.11 -5.24
N LEU A 124 15.35 14.07 -6.01
CA LEU A 124 16.70 13.70 -6.43
C LEU A 124 16.82 13.47 -7.94
N GLY A 125 15.84 13.95 -8.72
CA GLY A 125 15.80 13.83 -10.18
C GLY A 125 16.51 14.95 -10.92
#